data_AF-A0A0D2NKW9-F1
#
_entry.id   AF-A0A0D2NKW9-F1
#
_cell.length_a   1.000
_cell.length_b   1.000
_cell.length_c   1.000
_cell.angle_alpha   90.00
_cell.angle_beta   90.00
_cell.angle_gamma   90.00
#
_symmetry.space_group_name_H-M   'P 1'
#
loop_
_entity.id
_entity.type
_entity.pdbx_description
1 polymer ?
#
loop_
_entity_poly.entity_id
_entity_poly.type
_entity_poly.pdbx_seq_one_letter_code
_entity_poly.pdbx_strand_id
1 'polypeptide(L)'
;MAREPHQKANYDYMEEQENDSGYIFKPRAFNIVWGNDKRCWRMAKPIGSSTSSKNEEECAELVQVSWLEVTGVTPRLHASTTYQITFQLSLEKGASGWTGAPVFLMAKVGKKGKYKWKKLEVEKLTRDPTDFPSVRDPFGVEIADEQLDKRLYFGLYEVWSGRWKKGLKVYKATVKQIKK
;
A
#
# COMPACT_ATOMS: atom_id res chain seq x y z
N MET A 1 10.48 -26.81 -10.40
CA MET A 1 10.85 -25.39 -10.19
C MET A 1 10.00 -24.82 -9.07
N ALA A 2 10.61 -24.34 -7.99
CA ALA A 2 9.86 -23.65 -6.93
C ALA A 2 9.22 -22.38 -7.51
N ARG A 3 7.94 -22.16 -7.26
CA ARG A 3 7.26 -20.92 -7.66
C ARG A 3 7.81 -19.76 -6.82
N GLU A 4 8.09 -18.62 -7.45
CA GLU A 4 8.45 -17.37 -6.78
C GLU A 4 7.32 -16.96 -5.81
N PRO A 5 7.53 -17.03 -4.48
CA PRO A 5 6.46 -16.79 -3.51
C PRO A 5 6.12 -15.31 -3.34
N HIS A 6 7.02 -14.40 -3.73
CA HIS A 6 6.79 -12.95 -3.59
C HIS A 6 6.12 -12.38 -4.84
N GLN A 7 5.10 -11.55 -4.65
CA GLN A 7 4.53 -10.80 -5.77
C GLN A 7 5.48 -9.66 -6.14
N LYS A 8 5.77 -9.53 -7.44
CA LYS A 8 6.42 -8.35 -8.02
C LYS A 8 5.35 -7.41 -8.56
N ALA A 9 5.56 -6.10 -8.42
CA ALA A 9 4.67 -5.09 -8.92
C ALA A 9 4.48 -5.20 -10.44
N ASN A 10 3.22 -5.20 -10.88
CA ASN A 10 2.83 -4.98 -12.26
C ASN A 10 2.31 -3.55 -12.41
N TYR A 11 3.13 -2.68 -12.99
CA TYR A 11 2.80 -1.25 -13.15
C TYR A 11 1.73 -0.98 -14.22
N ASP A 12 1.27 -1.98 -14.99
CA ASP A 12 0.07 -1.85 -15.84
C ASP A 12 -1.22 -1.64 -15.03
N TYR A 13 -1.15 -1.87 -13.72
CA TYR A 13 -2.22 -1.64 -12.74
C TYR A 13 -1.97 -0.36 -11.91
N MET A 14 -1.03 0.47 -12.34
CA MET A 14 -0.81 1.81 -11.82
C MET A 14 -1.40 2.82 -12.78
N GLU A 15 -2.18 3.76 -12.25
CA GLU A 15 -2.88 4.78 -13.03
C GLU A 15 -2.31 6.15 -12.69
N GLU A 16 -2.01 6.94 -13.71
CA GLU A 16 -1.65 8.35 -13.55
C GLU A 16 -2.93 9.19 -13.45
N GLN A 17 -2.94 10.15 -12.53
CA GLN A 17 -4.08 11.06 -12.36
C GLN A 17 -3.86 12.34 -13.15
N GLU A 18 -4.70 12.55 -14.17
CA GLU A 18 -4.63 13.67 -15.10
C GLU A 18 -4.74 15.05 -14.41
N ASN A 19 -5.51 15.16 -13.31
CA ASN A 19 -5.85 16.44 -12.70
C ASN A 19 -5.01 16.82 -11.46
N ASP A 20 -4.36 15.85 -10.81
CA ASP A 20 -3.75 16.02 -9.47
C ASP A 20 -2.24 15.75 -9.44
N SER A 21 -1.58 15.55 -10.59
CA SER A 21 -0.17 15.15 -10.69
C SER A 21 0.16 14.05 -9.67
N GLY A 22 -0.33 12.84 -9.90
CA GLY A 22 -0.23 11.75 -8.94
C GLY A 22 -0.48 10.38 -9.53
N TYR A 23 -0.35 9.35 -8.70
CA TYR A 23 -0.51 7.95 -9.10
C TYR A 23 -1.47 7.19 -8.18
N ILE A 24 -2.25 6.29 -8.75
CA ILE A 24 -3.05 5.29 -8.03
C ILE A 24 -2.42 3.92 -8.26
N PHE A 25 -2.14 3.21 -7.18
CA PHE A 25 -1.63 1.85 -7.19
C PHE A 25 -2.77 0.91 -6.83
N LYS A 26 -3.21 0.06 -7.78
CA LYS A 26 -4.12 -1.06 -7.50
C LYS A 26 -3.34 -2.23 -6.87
N PRO A 27 -4.01 -3.29 -6.35
CA PRO A 27 -3.34 -4.34 -5.57
C PRO A 27 -2.18 -5.04 -6.28
N ARG A 28 -2.27 -5.17 -7.62
CA ARG A 28 -1.24 -5.78 -8.46
C ARG A 28 -0.05 -4.87 -8.75
N ALA A 29 -0.18 -3.56 -8.53
CA ALA A 29 0.91 -2.60 -8.66
C ALA A 29 1.85 -2.58 -7.44
N PHE A 30 1.59 -3.40 -6.42
CA PHE A 30 2.47 -3.55 -5.27
C PHE A 30 3.41 -4.74 -5.41
N ASN A 31 4.61 -4.61 -4.82
CA ASN A 31 5.39 -5.76 -4.40
C ASN A 31 4.85 -6.23 -3.05
N ILE A 32 4.57 -7.52 -2.91
CA ILE A 32 3.99 -8.09 -1.70
C ILE A 32 4.81 -9.30 -1.28
N VAL A 33 5.36 -9.26 -0.08
CA VAL A 33 6.07 -10.40 0.49
C VAL A 33 5.07 -11.54 0.75
N TRP A 34 5.35 -12.73 0.20
CA TRP A 34 4.43 -13.88 0.12
C TRP A 34 3.21 -13.68 -0.77
N GLY A 35 3.14 -12.61 -1.56
CA GLY A 35 1.95 -12.25 -2.34
C GLY A 35 1.47 -13.29 -3.36
N ASN A 36 2.37 -14.15 -3.85
CA ASN A 36 2.00 -15.26 -4.75
C ASN A 36 1.66 -16.56 -4.01
N ASP A 37 1.92 -16.62 -2.70
CA ASP A 37 1.53 -17.76 -1.88
C ASP A 37 0.07 -17.61 -1.46
N LYS A 38 -0.79 -18.45 -2.03
CA LYS A 38 -2.24 -18.46 -1.77
C LYS A 38 -2.61 -18.77 -0.31
N ARG A 39 -1.67 -19.31 0.46
CA ARG A 39 -1.83 -19.53 1.91
C ARG A 39 -1.66 -18.24 2.71
N CYS A 40 -0.97 -17.24 2.13
CA CYS A 40 -0.66 -15.96 2.76
C CYS A 40 -1.54 -14.83 2.22
N TRP A 41 -1.77 -14.78 0.92
CA TRP A 41 -2.51 -13.72 0.25
C TRP A 41 -3.46 -14.25 -0.81
N ARG A 42 -4.55 -13.52 -1.07
CA ARG A 42 -5.40 -13.74 -2.24
C ARG A 42 -5.85 -12.43 -2.83
N MET A 43 -5.95 -12.39 -4.15
CA MET A 43 -6.61 -11.28 -4.84
C MET A 43 -8.11 -11.55 -4.84
N ALA A 44 -8.84 -10.81 -4.02
CA ALA A 44 -10.28 -10.94 -3.85
C ALA A 44 -11.01 -9.89 -4.68
N LYS A 45 -12.13 -10.30 -5.29
CA LYS A 45 -13.05 -9.43 -6.00
C LYS A 45 -14.30 -9.20 -5.15
N PRO A 46 -15.07 -8.13 -5.38
CA PRO A 46 -16.36 -7.93 -4.74
C PRO A 46 -17.30 -9.07 -5.17
N ILE A 47 -18.18 -9.49 -4.25
CA ILE A 47 -19.14 -10.56 -4.54
C ILE A 47 -20.04 -10.11 -5.71
N GLY A 48 -20.14 -10.93 -6.76
CA GLY A 48 -20.96 -10.66 -7.94
C GLY A 48 -20.19 -10.17 -9.18
N SER A 49 -18.87 -9.95 -9.09
CA SER A 49 -18.04 -9.59 -10.24
C SER A 49 -17.55 -10.86 -10.96
N SER A 50 -18.12 -11.11 -12.15
CA SER A 50 -17.87 -12.31 -12.97
C SER A 50 -16.94 -12.07 -14.15
N THR A 51 -16.39 -10.86 -14.33
CA THR A 51 -15.71 -10.46 -15.57
C THR A 51 -14.30 -9.92 -15.33
N SER A 52 -13.26 -10.68 -15.66
CA SER A 52 -11.85 -10.30 -15.50
C SER A 52 -11.40 -9.09 -16.33
N SER A 53 -11.78 -7.88 -15.94
CA SER A 53 -11.35 -6.61 -16.54
C SER A 53 -10.43 -5.84 -15.58
N LYS A 54 -9.56 -4.98 -16.12
CA LYS A 54 -8.68 -4.10 -15.32
C LYS A 54 -9.44 -3.09 -14.43
N ASN A 55 -10.75 -2.97 -14.63
CA ASN A 55 -11.62 -2.00 -13.97
C ASN A 55 -12.42 -2.57 -12.80
N GLU A 56 -12.29 -3.86 -12.48
CA GLU A 56 -12.92 -4.42 -11.28
C GLU A 56 -12.24 -3.94 -10.00
N GLU A 57 -13.03 -3.67 -8.96
CA GLU A 57 -12.55 -3.30 -7.62
C GLU A 57 -11.94 -4.50 -6.89
N GLU A 58 -10.76 -4.94 -7.33
CA GLU A 58 -9.97 -5.98 -6.67
C GLU A 58 -9.33 -5.45 -5.37
N CYS A 59 -9.11 -6.32 -4.39
CA CYS A 59 -8.27 -6.04 -3.22
C CYS A 59 -7.28 -7.19 -2.96
N ALA A 60 -6.11 -6.88 -2.43
CA ALA A 60 -5.21 -7.88 -1.86
C ALA A 60 -5.66 -8.18 -0.44
N GLU A 61 -6.21 -9.38 -0.23
CA GLU A 61 -6.64 -9.85 1.08
C GLU A 61 -5.55 -10.71 1.73
N LEU A 62 -5.16 -10.33 2.93
CA LEU A 62 -4.22 -11.05 3.76
C LEU A 62 -4.92 -12.26 4.41
N VAL A 63 -4.56 -13.46 3.97
CA VAL A 63 -5.03 -14.72 4.55
C VAL A 63 -4.34 -14.98 5.89
N GLN A 64 -3.01 -14.91 5.94
CA GLN A 64 -2.20 -14.95 7.17
C GLN A 64 -0.71 -14.71 6.88
N VAL A 65 -0.05 -13.86 7.67
CA VAL A 65 1.42 -13.72 7.71
C VAL A 65 1.88 -13.34 9.11
N SER A 66 3.12 -13.65 9.47
CA SER A 66 3.81 -13.01 10.61
C SER A 66 4.64 -11.79 10.17
N TRP A 67 5.04 -11.73 8.90
CA TRP A 67 5.77 -10.64 8.26
C TRP A 67 4.89 -9.95 7.22
N LEU A 68 4.43 -8.73 7.50
CA LEU A 68 3.63 -7.92 6.59
C LEU A 68 4.50 -6.87 5.91
N GLU A 69 4.57 -6.93 4.58
CA GLU A 69 5.26 -5.94 3.76
C GLU A 69 4.58 -5.81 2.39
N VAL A 70 4.00 -4.63 2.15
CA VAL A 70 3.34 -4.24 0.88
C VAL A 70 3.96 -2.93 0.43
N THR A 71 4.66 -2.92 -0.70
CA THR A 71 5.46 -1.77 -1.14
C THR A 71 5.17 -1.33 -2.56
N GLY A 72 5.28 -0.03 -2.80
CA GLY A 72 5.13 0.60 -4.10
C GLY A 72 6.30 1.55 -4.37
N VAL A 73 6.55 1.79 -5.66
CA VAL A 73 7.54 2.76 -6.13
C VAL A 73 6.92 3.58 -7.25
N THR A 74 6.99 4.89 -7.14
CA THR A 74 6.50 5.79 -8.19
C THR A 74 7.47 5.89 -9.36
N PRO A 75 7.00 6.36 -10.53
CA PRO A 75 7.85 7.08 -11.48
C PRO A 75 8.55 8.29 -10.83
N ARG A 76 9.41 8.98 -11.58
CA ARG A 76 10.06 10.19 -11.06
C ARG A 76 9.00 11.27 -10.85
N LEU A 77 8.96 11.82 -9.64
CA LEU A 77 8.05 12.88 -9.26
C LEU A 77 8.67 14.27 -9.49
N HIS A 78 7.83 15.30 -9.47
CA HIS A 78 8.28 16.68 -9.55
C HIS A 78 9.05 17.07 -8.29
N ALA A 79 10.12 17.84 -8.49
CA ALA A 79 10.88 18.45 -7.41
C ALA A 79 10.11 19.60 -6.74
N SER A 80 10.61 20.03 -5.58
CA SER A 80 10.06 21.12 -4.77
C SER A 80 8.57 20.94 -4.47
N THR A 81 8.14 19.68 -4.37
CA THR A 81 6.73 19.30 -4.28
C THR A 81 6.53 18.30 -3.15
N THR A 82 5.44 18.47 -2.40
CA THR A 82 5.03 17.53 -1.35
C THR A 82 3.96 16.59 -1.91
N TYR A 83 4.17 15.29 -1.72
CA TYR A 83 3.21 14.26 -2.09
C TYR A 83 2.61 13.60 -0.86
N GLN A 84 1.28 13.54 -0.79
CA GLN A 84 0.53 12.75 0.17
C GLN A 84 0.52 11.29 -0.25
N ILE A 85 0.76 10.39 0.70
CA ILE A 85 0.51 8.95 0.51
C ILE A 85 -0.70 8.55 1.36
N THR A 86 -1.66 7.90 0.72
CA THR A 86 -2.86 7.37 1.37
C THR A 86 -3.13 5.94 0.88
N PHE A 87 -3.48 5.02 1.77
CA PHE A 87 -3.91 3.66 1.50
C PHE A 87 -5.39 3.51 1.82
N GLN A 88 -6.16 2.87 0.94
CA GLN A 88 -7.52 2.45 1.24
C GLN A 88 -7.51 1.02 1.77
N LEU A 89 -7.95 0.85 3.02
CA LEU A 89 -7.84 -0.39 3.80
C LEU A 89 -9.17 -0.76 4.45
N SER A 90 -9.37 -2.06 4.72
CA SER A 90 -10.42 -2.54 5.62
C SER A 90 -9.99 -3.83 6.33
N LEU A 91 -10.75 -4.26 7.34
CA LEU A 91 -10.62 -5.55 7.98
C LEU A 91 -11.84 -6.42 7.72
N GLU A 92 -11.61 -7.68 7.35
CA GLU A 92 -12.67 -8.68 7.24
C GLU A 92 -13.23 -9.08 8.61
N LYS A 93 -14.46 -9.61 8.68
CA LYS A 93 -15.13 -10.00 9.95
C LYS A 93 -14.28 -10.92 10.83
N GLY A 94 -13.46 -11.79 10.22
CA GLY A 94 -12.59 -12.73 10.91
C GLY A 94 -11.17 -12.25 11.15
N ALA A 95 -10.87 -10.95 10.99
CA ALA A 95 -9.53 -10.41 11.18
C ALA A 95 -9.02 -10.62 12.60
N SER A 96 -7.73 -10.94 12.74
CA SER A 96 -7.10 -11.17 14.04
C SER A 96 -5.60 -10.89 14.00
N GLY A 97 -4.98 -10.77 15.17
CA GLY A 97 -3.52 -10.59 15.31
C GLY A 97 -3.03 -9.15 15.26
N TRP A 98 -3.93 -8.17 15.23
CA TRP A 98 -3.61 -6.74 15.10
C TRP A 98 -3.41 -6.02 16.44
N THR A 99 -4.02 -6.50 17.52
CA THR A 99 -3.89 -5.89 18.85
C THR A 99 -2.44 -5.85 19.30
N GLY A 100 -1.87 -4.66 19.48
CA GLY A 100 -0.46 -4.50 19.86
C GLY A 100 0.55 -4.85 18.74
N ALA A 101 0.10 -4.96 17.48
CA ALA A 101 0.94 -5.16 16.30
C ALA A 101 0.69 -4.01 15.29
N PRO A 102 1.21 -2.81 15.57
CA PRO A 102 0.90 -1.63 14.77
C PRO A 102 1.53 -1.70 13.39
N VAL A 103 0.77 -1.33 12.36
CA VAL A 103 1.29 -1.22 10.99
C VAL A 103 1.93 0.15 10.82
N PHE A 104 3.07 0.21 10.15
CA PHE A 104 3.76 1.45 9.84
C PHE A 104 3.64 1.75 8.35
N LEU A 105 3.11 2.93 8.03
CA LEU A 105 3.30 3.54 6.72
C LEU A 105 4.68 4.17 6.70
N MET A 106 5.56 3.69 5.82
CA MET A 106 6.90 4.23 5.67
C MET A 106 7.14 4.68 4.25
N ALA A 107 7.90 5.76 4.07
CA ALA A 107 8.30 6.24 2.77
C ALA A 107 9.67 6.92 2.78
N LYS A 108 10.36 6.87 1.65
CA LYS A 108 11.63 7.57 1.42
C LYS A 108 11.74 8.01 -0.03
N VAL A 109 12.51 9.08 -0.25
CA VAL A 109 12.80 9.59 -1.60
C VAL A 109 14.14 9.05 -2.07
N GLY A 110 14.13 8.34 -3.19
CA GLY A 110 15.29 7.66 -3.72
C GLY A 110 15.71 6.41 -2.94
N LYS A 111 16.50 5.54 -3.57
CA LYS A 111 16.92 4.26 -2.95
C LYS A 111 17.66 4.43 -1.62
N LYS A 112 18.47 5.49 -1.50
CA LYS A 112 19.28 5.81 -0.32
C LYS A 112 18.66 6.89 0.59
N GLY A 113 17.40 7.26 0.34
CA GLY A 113 16.71 8.26 1.16
C GLY A 113 16.49 7.81 2.60
N LYS A 114 16.33 8.79 3.49
CA LYS A 114 15.90 8.54 4.88
C LYS A 114 14.41 8.25 4.91
N TYR A 115 14.01 7.28 5.75
CA TYR A 115 12.60 6.96 5.93
C TYR A 115 11.91 8.00 6.80
N LYS A 116 10.79 8.51 6.31
CA LYS A 116 9.70 9.06 7.11
C LYS A 116 8.73 7.93 7.41
N TRP A 117 8.09 7.93 8.57
CA TRP A 117 7.12 6.90 8.92
C TRP A 117 5.95 7.48 9.73
N LYS A 118 4.83 6.77 9.70
CA LYS A 118 3.65 7.03 10.53
C LYS A 118 3.06 5.71 10.97
N LYS A 119 2.73 5.62 12.26
CA LYS A 119 2.01 4.50 12.85
C LYS A 119 0.54 4.55 12.42
N LEU A 120 0.01 3.45 11.91
CA LEU A 120 -1.40 3.28 11.57
C LEU A 120 -2.08 2.37 12.59
N GLU A 121 -3.20 2.82 13.13
CA GLU A 121 -4.05 2.05 14.05
C GLU A 121 -5.01 1.16 13.26
N VAL A 122 -4.44 0.17 12.56
CA VAL A 122 -5.19 -0.77 11.69
C VAL A 122 -6.27 -1.55 12.45
N GLU A 123 -6.13 -1.74 13.76
CA GLU A 123 -7.16 -2.35 14.61
C GLU A 123 -8.48 -1.55 14.69
N LYS A 124 -8.46 -0.26 14.34
CA LYS A 124 -9.66 0.60 14.29
C LYS A 124 -10.40 0.53 12.95
N LEU A 125 -9.88 -0.21 11.98
CA LEU A 125 -10.54 -0.41 10.69
C LEU A 125 -11.85 -1.17 10.86
N THR A 126 -12.86 -0.77 10.09
CA THR A 126 -14.10 -1.51 9.94
C THR A 126 -14.02 -2.39 8.68
N ARG A 127 -15.15 -3.00 8.31
CA ARG A 127 -15.29 -3.74 7.05
C ARG A 127 -15.36 -2.82 5.83
N ASP A 128 -15.67 -1.54 6.06
CA ASP A 128 -15.83 -0.56 5.00
C ASP A 128 -14.46 -0.01 4.59
N PRO A 129 -14.13 -0.01 3.29
CA PRO A 129 -12.87 0.55 2.80
C PRO A 129 -12.73 2.01 3.24
N THR A 130 -11.65 2.30 3.96
CA THR A 130 -11.39 3.61 4.55
C THR A 130 -9.98 4.06 4.22
N ASP A 131 -9.79 5.36 4.00
CA ASP A 131 -8.51 5.95 3.65
C ASP A 131 -7.64 6.24 4.89
N PHE A 132 -6.39 5.78 4.84
CA PHE A 132 -5.37 5.91 5.88
C PHE A 132 -4.04 6.44 5.34
N PRO A 133 -3.38 7.38 6.01
CA PRO A 133 -3.85 8.13 7.16
C PRO A 133 -5.06 9.00 6.83
N SER A 134 -5.84 9.37 7.85
CA SER A 134 -7.01 10.22 7.66
C SER A 134 -6.61 11.60 7.13
N VAL A 135 -7.54 12.29 6.44
CA VAL A 135 -7.33 13.66 5.93
C VAL A 135 -6.94 14.65 7.03
N ARG A 136 -7.35 14.41 8.28
CA ARG A 136 -7.03 15.29 9.43
C ARG A 136 -5.59 15.15 9.91
N ASP A 137 -4.93 14.05 9.58
CA ASP A 137 -3.55 13.77 9.96
C ASP A 137 -2.82 13.12 8.77
N PRO A 138 -2.52 13.88 7.70
CA PRO A 138 -1.99 13.33 6.46
C PRO A 138 -0.53 12.88 6.59
N PHE A 139 -0.04 12.13 5.61
CA PHE A 139 1.37 11.74 5.51
C PHE A 139 1.97 12.26 4.21
N GLY A 140 2.52 13.47 4.28
CA GLY A 140 3.22 14.13 3.18
C GLY A 140 4.72 13.84 3.17
N VAL A 141 5.30 13.63 2.00
CA VAL A 141 6.75 13.50 1.76
C VAL A 141 7.18 14.55 0.75
N GLU A 142 8.15 15.38 1.11
CA GLU A 142 8.70 16.42 0.24
C GLU A 142 9.80 15.84 -0.65
N ILE A 143 9.74 16.17 -1.93
CA ILE A 143 10.77 15.87 -2.92
C ILE A 143 11.63 17.13 -3.07
N ALA A 144 12.81 17.15 -2.47
CA ALA A 144 13.76 18.26 -2.61
C ALA A 144 14.27 18.39 -4.05
N ASP A 145 14.69 19.58 -4.46
CA ASP A 145 15.13 19.81 -5.84
C ASP A 145 16.46 19.14 -6.16
N GLU A 146 17.37 19.15 -5.18
CA GLU A 146 18.71 18.58 -5.24
C GLU A 146 18.72 17.04 -5.22
N GLN A 147 17.54 16.43 -5.01
CA GLN A 147 17.40 14.99 -4.97
C GLN A 147 17.58 14.37 -6.37
N LEU A 148 18.65 13.60 -6.56
CA LEU A 148 18.94 12.94 -7.83
C LEU A 148 17.90 11.87 -8.22
N ASP A 149 17.51 11.01 -7.26
CA ASP A 149 16.47 10.00 -7.46
C ASP A 149 15.16 10.48 -6.87
N LYS A 150 14.32 11.09 -7.72
CA LYS A 150 13.01 11.67 -7.38
C LYS A 150 11.88 10.63 -7.35
N ARG A 151 12.20 9.33 -7.29
CA ARG A 151 11.20 8.28 -7.08
C ARG A 151 10.87 8.17 -5.60
N LEU A 152 9.59 8.03 -5.30
CA LEU A 152 9.09 7.79 -3.97
C LEU A 152 8.91 6.29 -3.75
N TYR A 153 9.60 5.76 -2.73
CA TYR A 153 9.46 4.38 -2.28
C TYR A 153 8.60 4.41 -1.03
N PHE A 154 7.51 3.64 -1.00
CA PHE A 154 6.59 3.65 0.12
C PHE A 154 6.01 2.26 0.39
N GLY A 155 5.42 2.06 1.56
CA GLY A 155 4.75 0.81 1.87
C GLY A 155 4.18 0.72 3.28
N LEU A 156 3.47 -0.38 3.51
CA LEU A 156 2.95 -0.80 4.80
C LEU A 156 3.81 -1.92 5.36
N TYR A 157 4.20 -1.79 6.63
CA TYR A 157 5.11 -2.69 7.31
C TYR A 157 4.56 -3.10 8.67
N GLU A 158 4.53 -4.41 8.94
CA GLU A 158 4.51 -4.95 10.29
C GLU A 158 5.37 -6.21 10.29
N VAL A 159 6.67 -6.00 10.52
CA VAL A 159 7.73 -7.02 10.39
C VAL A 159 8.42 -7.31 11.72
N TRP A 160 8.02 -6.64 12.80
CA TRP A 160 8.76 -6.64 14.06
C TRP A 160 8.12 -7.54 15.11
N SER A 161 6.79 -7.62 15.16
CA SER A 161 6.12 -8.34 16.24
C SER A 161 6.30 -9.86 16.14
N GLY A 162 6.56 -10.39 14.94
CA GLY A 162 6.52 -11.83 14.65
C GLY A 162 5.14 -12.47 14.82
N ARG A 163 4.09 -11.68 15.08
CA ARG A 163 2.75 -12.18 15.35
C ARG A 163 2.00 -12.45 14.06
N TRP A 164 1.34 -13.60 14.03
CA TRP A 164 0.42 -13.97 12.96
C TRP A 164 -0.78 -13.04 12.94
N LYS A 165 -1.06 -12.49 11.75
CA LYS A 165 -2.13 -11.54 11.49
C LYS A 165 -2.86 -11.90 10.20
N LYS A 166 -4.17 -11.66 10.17
CA LYS A 166 -5.05 -12.02 9.06
C LYS A 166 -6.19 -11.02 8.88
N GLY A 167 -6.78 -11.02 7.69
CA GLY A 167 -8.01 -10.32 7.35
C GLY A 167 -7.84 -8.87 6.91
N LEU A 168 -6.62 -8.35 6.76
CA LEU A 168 -6.39 -7.04 6.16
C LEU A 168 -6.68 -7.07 4.66
N LYS A 169 -7.42 -6.09 4.18
CA LYS A 169 -7.65 -5.87 2.75
C LYS A 169 -6.99 -4.57 2.32
N VAL A 170 -6.15 -4.65 1.28
CA VAL A 170 -5.49 -3.51 0.65
C VAL A 170 -6.12 -3.29 -0.72
N TYR A 171 -6.85 -2.19 -0.87
CA TYR A 171 -7.60 -1.89 -2.10
C TYR A 171 -6.75 -1.08 -3.07
N LYS A 172 -6.15 0.00 -2.58
CA LYS A 172 -5.28 0.87 -3.38
C LYS A 172 -4.41 1.73 -2.49
N ALA A 173 -3.39 2.33 -3.10
CA ALA A 173 -2.70 3.49 -2.56
C ALA A 173 -2.79 4.64 -3.55
N THR A 174 -2.82 5.86 -3.04
CA THR A 174 -2.72 7.08 -3.83
C THR A 174 -1.49 7.85 -3.39
N VAL A 175 -0.75 8.36 -4.37
CA VAL A 175 0.33 9.32 -4.20
C VAL A 175 -0.10 10.58 -4.93
N LYS A 176 -0.51 11.61 -4.20
CA LYS A 176 -1.06 12.84 -4.78
C LYS A 176 -0.23 14.05 -4.39
N GLN A 177 0.03 14.95 -5.33
CA GLN A 177 0.62 16.24 -5.00
C GLN A 177 -0.33 17.03 -4.09
N ILE A 178 0.22 17.67 -3.06
CA ILE A 178 -0.49 18.65 -2.25
C ILE A 178 0.05 20.04 -2.61
N LYS A 179 -0.82 20.98 -2.92
CA LYS A 179 -0.44 22.39 -3.06
C LYS A 179 -0.20 22.96 -1.66
N LYS A 180 0.99 23.53 -1.43
CA LYS A 180 1.25 24.35 -0.24
C LYS A 180 0.39 25.61 -0.29
#